data_AF-A0A1I4Y8R0-F1
#
_entry.id   AF-A0A1I4Y8R0-F1
#
_cell.length_a   1.000
_cell.length_b   1.000
_cell.length_c   1.000
_cell.angle_alpha   90.00
_cell.angle_beta   90.00
_cell.angle_gamma   90.00
#
_symmetry.space_group_name_H-M   'P 1'
#
loop_
_entity.id
_entity.type
_entity.pdbx_description
1 polymer ?
#
loop_
_entity_poly.entity_id
_entity_poly.type
_entity_poly.pdbx_seq_one_letter_code
_entity_poly.pdbx_strand_id
1 'polypeptide(L)' 'MTNNEQPTTKRNIWNLILGIAFTGYGSYRLYYHMNSVETDTFGLVLAIAFVGLGIYDLYKYFAVK' A
#
# COMPACT_ATOMS: atom_id res chain seq x y z
N MET A 1 29.98 7.68 -29.60
CA MET A 1 28.64 7.09 -29.53
C MET A 1 28.19 7.20 -28.07
N THR A 2 27.35 8.16 -27.74
CA THR A 2 26.91 8.40 -26.36
C THR A 2 25.88 7.33 -25.98
N ASN A 3 26.17 6.56 -24.93
CA ASN A 3 25.25 5.57 -24.38
C ASN A 3 24.01 6.29 -23.86
N ASN A 4 22.90 6.17 -24.60
CA ASN A 4 21.59 6.61 -24.15
C ASN A 4 21.04 5.56 -23.19
N GLU A 5 21.55 5.55 -21.96
CA GLU A 5 20.96 4.80 -20.85
C GLU A 5 19.61 5.45 -20.52
N GLN A 6 18.55 5.03 -21.21
CA GLN A 6 17.21 5.35 -20.76
C GLN A 6 17.09 4.81 -19.34
N PRO A 7 16.72 5.62 -18.33
CA PRO A 7 16.34 5.09 -17.04
C PRO A 7 15.05 4.32 -17.29
N THR A 8 15.20 3.04 -17.66
CA THR A 8 14.08 2.10 -17.63
C THR A 8 13.58 2.23 -16.21
N THR A 9 12.41 2.84 -16.06
CA THR A 9 11.77 3.01 -14.76
C THR A 9 11.44 1.59 -14.34
N LYS A 10 12.41 0.94 -13.70
CA LYS A 10 12.34 -0.46 -13.32
C LYS A 10 11.19 -0.49 -12.32
N ARG A 11 10.04 -1.02 -12.74
CA ARG A 11 8.85 -1.08 -11.91
C ARG A 11 9.26 -1.75 -10.60
N ASN A 12 9.29 -0.99 -9.52
CA ASN A 12 9.74 -1.49 -8.23
C ASN A 12 8.68 -2.46 -7.72
N ILE A 13 8.90 -3.76 -7.94
CA ILE A 13 8.05 -4.84 -7.45
C ILE A 13 7.85 -4.74 -5.92
N TRP A 14 8.79 -4.11 -5.23
CA TRP A 14 8.70 -3.77 -3.81
C TRP A 14 7.50 -2.88 -3.49
N ASN A 15 7.17 -1.89 -4.32
CA ASN A 15 5.99 -1.04 -4.11
C ASN A 15 4.70 -1.87 -4.25
N LEU A 16 4.69 -2.85 -5.16
CA LEU A 16 3.57 -3.77 -5.31
C LEU A 16 3.43 -4.65 -4.05
N ILE A 17 4.53 -5.23 -3.57
CA ILE A 17 4.53 -6.09 -2.38
C ILE A 17 4.10 -5.31 -1.13
N LEU A 18 4.65 -4.10 -0.94
CA LEU A 18 4.26 -3.19 0.16
C LEU A 18 2.80 -2.78 0.06
N GLY A 19 2.33 -2.44 -1.14
CA GLY A 19 0.93 -2.08 -1.34
C GLY A 19 -0.03 -3.22 -1.01
N ILE A 20 0.27 -4.45 -1.43
CA ILE A 20 -0.53 -5.65 -1.10
C ILE A 20 -0.49 -5.91 0.40
N ALA A 21 0.70 -5.85 1.02
CA ALA A 21 0.87 -6.09 2.45
C ALA A 21 0.10 -5.07 3.30
N PHE A 22 0.21 -3.78 2.98
CA PHE A 22 -0.51 -2.72 3.70
C PHE A 22 -2.01 -2.78 3.47
N THR A 23 -2.45 -3.06 2.23
CA THR A 23 -3.88 -3.22 1.94
C THR A 23 -4.47 -4.41 2.70
N GLY A 24 -3.77 -5.56 2.71
CA GLY A 24 -4.21 -6.77 3.40
C GLY A 24 -4.24 -6.59 4.92
N TYR A 25 -3.14 -6.12 5.52
CA TYR A 25 -3.05 -5.91 6.96
C TYR A 25 -4.01 -4.81 7.44
N GLY A 26 -4.08 -3.68 6.72
CA GLY A 26 -4.99 -2.59 7.02
C GLY A 26 -6.45 -3.02 6.96
N SER A 27 -6.85 -3.79 5.94
CA SER A 27 -8.21 -4.33 5.83
C SER A 27 -8.54 -5.33 6.94
N TYR A 28 -7.60 -6.22 7.28
CA TYR A 28 -7.75 -7.15 8.40
C TYR A 28 -7.91 -6.43 9.74
N ARG A 29 -7.05 -5.44 10.01
CA ARG A 29 -7.11 -4.63 11.24
C ARG A 29 -8.41 -3.85 11.32
N LEU A 30 -8.86 -3.28 10.20
CA LEU A 30 -10.13 -2.54 10.13
C LEU A 30 -11.31 -3.47 10.39
N TYR A 31 -11.34 -4.66 9.77
CA TYR A 31 -12.36 -5.68 10.03
C TYR A 31 -12.38 -6.11 11.49
N TYR A 32 -11.21 -6.35 12.08
CA TYR A 32 -11.10 -6.72 13.49
C TYR A 32 -11.62 -5.60 14.40
N HIS A 33 -11.27 -4.34 14.12
CA HIS A 33 -11.75 -3.18 14.87
C HIS A 33 -13.28 -3.04 14.80
N MET A 34 -13.91 -3.30 13.65
CA MET A 34 -15.37 -3.28 13.51
C MET A 34 -16.08 -4.37 14.33
N ASN A 35 -15.39 -5.48 14.64
CA ASN A 35 -15.93 -6.60 15.40
C ASN A 35 -15.47 -6.61 16.87
N SER A 36 -14.62 -5.66 17.28
CA SER A 36 -14.07 -5.59 18.62
C SER A 36 -14.85 -4.59 19.47
N VAL A 37 -15.13 -4.95 20.72
CA VAL A 37 -15.78 -4.05 21.70
C VAL A 37 -14.77 -3.00 22.22
N GLU A 38 -13.48 -3.29 22.14
CA GLU A 38 -12.42 -2.33 22.47
C GLU A 38 -12.11 -1.40 21.30
N THR A 39 -12.37 -0.11 21.50
CA THR A 39 -12.09 0.93 20.52
C THR A 39 -10.63 1.39 20.64
N ASP A 40 -9.72 0.70 19.94
CA ASP A 40 -8.35 1.18 19.74
C ASP A 40 -8.31 2.23 18.61
N THR A 41 -8.42 3.50 18.99
CA THR A 41 -8.42 4.64 18.05
C THR A 41 -7.10 4.74 17.27
N PHE A 42 -5.97 4.41 17.90
CA PHE A 42 -4.67 4.45 17.24
C PHE A 42 -4.57 3.35 16.17
N GLY A 43 -5.01 2.14 16.51
CA GLY A 43 -5.10 1.03 15.56
C GLY A 43 -6.03 1.32 14.38
N LEU A 44 -7.15 2.02 14.61
CA LEU A 44 -8.07 2.43 13.55
C LEU A 44 -7.42 3.44 12.60
N VAL A 45 -6.81 4.51 13.12
CA VAL A 45 -6.13 5.53 12.31
C VAL A 45 -5.01 4.90 11.47
N LEU A 46 -4.23 3.99 12.09
CA LEU A 46 -3.17 3.28 11.39
C LEU A 46 -3.71 2.34 10.30
N ALA A 47 -4.84 1.66 10.56
CA ALA A 47 -5.49 0.81 9.57
C ALA A 47 -5.95 1.61 8.34
N ILE A 48 -6.60 2.76 8.56
CA ILE A 48 -7.04 3.66 7.48
C ILE A 48 -5.83 4.17 6.68
N ALA A 49 -4.76 4.56 7.35
CA ALA A 49 -3.52 4.99 6.70
C ALA A 49 -2.90 3.88 5.83
N PHE A 50 -2.82 2.64 6.35
CA PHE A 50 -2.30 1.51 5.58
C PHE A 50 -3.18 1.13 4.38
N VAL A 51 -4.51 1.18 4.52
CA VAL A 51 -5.40 0.95 3.38
C VAL A 51 -5.21 2.03 2.32
N GLY A 52 -5.17 3.31 2.72
CA GLY A 52 -4.97 4.43 1.79
C GLY A 52 -3.61 4.38 1.07
N LEU A 53 -2.53 4.14 1.80
CA LEU A 53 -1.18 3.98 1.24
C LEU A 53 -1.09 2.74 0.35
N GLY A 54 -1.69 1.63 0.77
CA GLY A 54 -1.70 0.39 0.01
C GLY A 54 -2.40 0.53 -1.35
N ILE A 55 -3.58 1.17 -1.36
CA ILE A 55 -4.31 1.50 -2.60
C ILE A 55 -3.50 2.46 -3.47
N TYR A 56 -2.87 3.48 -2.88
CA TYR A 56 -2.04 4.44 -3.63
C TYR A 56 -0.83 3.75 -4.30
N ASP A 57 -0.13 2.86 -3.59
CA ASP A 57 1.01 2.14 -4.14
C ASP A 57 0.59 1.14 -5.22
N LEU A 58 -0.54 0.44 -5.04
CA LEU A 58 -1.14 -0.38 -6.11
C LEU A 58 -1.50 0.48 -7.32
N TYR A 59 -2.21 1.59 -7.11
CA TYR A 59 -2.62 2.49 -8.17
C TYR A 59 -1.41 3.02 -8.92
N LYS A 60 -0.38 3.50 -8.22
CA LYS A 60 0.87 3.97 -8.83
C LYS A 60 1.55 2.86 -9.65
N TYR A 61 1.56 1.63 -9.16
CA TYR A 61 2.15 0.50 -9.89
C TYR A 61 1.41 0.18 -11.20
N PHE A 62 0.07 0.25 -11.21
CA PHE A 62 -0.73 -0.07 -12.39
C PHE A 62 -0.99 1.14 -13.33
N ALA A 63 -1.08 2.35 -12.78
CA ALA A 63 -1.37 3.59 -13.52
C ALA A 63 -0.11 4.20 -14.17
N VAL A 64 1.08 3.99 -13.58
CA VAL A 64 2.35 4.27 -14.27
C VAL A 64 2.60 3.12 -15.25
N LYS A 65 1.87 3.16 -16.37
CA LYS A 65 2.00 2.19 -17.45
C LYS A 65 3.16 2.54 -18.37
#